data_AF-A0A9W4DT12-F1
#
_entry.id   AF-A0A9W4DT12-F1
#
_cell.length_a   1.000
_cell.length_b   1.000
_cell.length_c   1.000
_cell.angle_alpha   90.00
_cell.angle_beta   90.00
_cell.angle_gamma   90.00
#
_symmetry.space_group_name_H-M   'P 1'
#
loop_
_entity.id
_entity.type
_entity.pdbx_description
1 polymer ?
#
loop_
_entity_poly.entity_id
_entity_poly.type
_entity_poly.pdbx_seq_one_letter_code
_entity_poly.pdbx_strand_id
1 'polypeptide(L)'
;MKGTIMRTRIGLLATAAAMTLAGTAVGPALASGTDSTADARFVTHLDMAAGQRPENITLESGGAVDVTFAYSRQVARISPDGRARILATLPEPPAGATTPALSSPFLGGIARAHDGTLYFLYATGSNNLTGLWRLCPGGTPRRIAALPAAGLPNGLAFDETKGLLYAADSVLGTVWRIPLTGGTPTRWATAPELAAAGFLGANGVKIHNGAVWVSNLDKGTVLRIPIARYGGAGPIETRATGLVNIDDFAFTGRGDTLLAAINADNEVALVRPSGSHTVVLTGVDGLENPTSLAIRGNTAYIASGAYFTNNDPNILAARITSGS
;
A
#
# COMPACT_ATOMS: atom_id res chain seq x y z
N MET A 1 -7.14 -38.01 60.03
CA MET A 1 -7.86 -36.86 59.47
C MET A 1 -7.47 -36.78 57.99
N LYS A 2 -8.31 -37.21 57.05
CA LYS A 2 -9.27 -36.38 56.27
C LYS A 2 -8.60 -35.07 55.79
N GLY A 3 -8.39 -34.79 54.51
CA GLY A 3 -8.86 -35.48 53.31
C GLY A 3 -8.25 -34.98 51.99
N THR A 4 -8.54 -35.76 50.96
CA THR A 4 -8.51 -35.48 49.52
C THR A 4 -9.28 -34.20 49.15
N ILE A 5 -8.81 -33.38 48.20
CA ILE A 5 -9.57 -32.91 47.00
C ILE A 5 -8.55 -32.56 45.89
N MET A 6 -8.98 -32.86 44.66
CA MET A 6 -8.30 -33.00 43.39
C MET A 6 -8.73 -31.87 42.44
N ARG A 7 -7.85 -31.49 41.49
CA ARG A 7 -8.10 -30.78 40.19
C ARG A 7 -8.62 -29.32 40.30
N THR A 8 -8.25 -28.40 39.40
CA THR A 8 -8.59 -28.45 37.97
C THR A 8 -7.82 -27.37 37.19
N ARG A 9 -7.20 -27.76 36.07
CA ARG A 9 -6.75 -26.84 35.01
C ARG A 9 -8.00 -26.32 34.30
N ILE A 10 -8.22 -25.00 34.29
CA ILE A 10 -9.27 -24.39 33.46
C ILE A 10 -8.65 -24.15 32.08
N GLY A 11 -9.06 -24.97 31.12
CA GLY A 11 -8.70 -24.85 29.71
C GLY A 11 -9.51 -23.77 29.01
N LEU A 12 -8.93 -23.25 27.93
CA LEU A 12 -9.58 -22.42 26.92
C LEU A 12 -10.87 -23.10 26.42
N LEU A 13 -11.98 -22.41 26.54
CA LEU A 13 -13.20 -22.72 25.81
C LEU A 13 -13.10 -22.09 24.41
N ALA A 14 -12.75 -22.92 23.43
CA ALA A 14 -13.00 -22.66 22.03
C ALA A 14 -14.48 -22.98 21.75
N THR A 15 -15.31 -21.96 21.58
CA THR A 15 -16.70 -22.13 21.11
C THR A 15 -16.68 -22.19 19.59
N ALA A 16 -16.75 -23.41 19.06
CA ALA A 16 -17.07 -23.67 17.66
C ALA A 16 -18.57 -23.42 17.44
N ALA A 17 -18.93 -22.38 16.69
CA ALA A 17 -20.28 -22.18 16.19
C ALA A 17 -20.43 -22.92 14.86
N ALA A 18 -21.15 -24.03 14.86
CA ALA A 18 -21.60 -24.72 13.67
C ALA A 18 -22.78 -23.94 13.05
N MET A 19 -22.56 -23.33 11.89
CA MET A 19 -23.65 -22.78 11.07
C MET A 19 -24.04 -23.78 10.00
N THR A 20 -25.26 -24.30 10.12
CA THR A 20 -25.98 -25.08 9.11
C THR A 20 -26.31 -24.20 7.90
N LEU A 21 -25.72 -24.47 6.73
CA LEU A 21 -26.18 -23.89 5.46
C LEU A 21 -27.35 -24.72 4.90
N ALA A 22 -28.52 -24.09 4.82
CA ALA A 22 -29.61 -24.53 3.94
C ALA A 22 -29.40 -23.88 2.55
N GLY A 23 -29.45 -24.70 1.51
CA GLY A 23 -29.05 -24.33 0.15
C GLY A 23 -30.03 -23.41 -0.59
N THR A 24 -29.45 -22.60 -1.47
CA THR A 24 -30.11 -22.18 -2.71
C THR A 24 -29.15 -22.53 -3.85
N ALA A 25 -29.64 -23.28 -4.83
CA ALA A 25 -28.90 -23.65 -6.02
C ALA A 25 -28.71 -22.41 -6.89
N VAL A 26 -27.50 -21.84 -6.85
CA VAL A 26 -27.06 -20.85 -7.83
C VAL A 26 -26.52 -21.65 -9.02
N GLY A 27 -27.20 -21.55 -10.17
CA GLY A 27 -26.70 -22.14 -11.42
C GLY A 27 -25.30 -21.60 -11.74
N PRO A 28 -24.44 -22.36 -12.43
CA PRO A 28 -23.09 -21.91 -12.72
C PRO A 28 -23.17 -20.60 -13.52
N ALA A 29 -22.74 -19.51 -12.90
CA ALA A 29 -22.36 -18.32 -13.63
C ALA A 29 -21.22 -18.76 -14.55
N LEU A 30 -21.45 -18.64 -15.86
CA LEU A 30 -20.42 -18.85 -16.87
C LEU A 30 -19.30 -17.85 -16.57
N ALA A 31 -18.25 -18.32 -15.91
CA ALA A 31 -16.97 -17.64 -15.91
C ALA A 31 -16.56 -17.53 -17.38
N SER A 32 -16.71 -16.34 -17.93
CA SER A 32 -16.14 -16.00 -19.21
C SER A 32 -14.64 -15.90 -18.95
N GLY A 33 -13.94 -17.01 -19.09
CA GLY A 33 -12.48 -17.04 -19.09
C GLY A 33 -12.01 -16.17 -20.23
N THR A 34 -11.74 -14.90 -19.96
CA THR A 34 -10.79 -14.17 -20.78
C THR A 34 -9.43 -14.65 -20.31
N ASP A 35 -8.77 -15.46 -21.13
CA ASP A 35 -7.32 -15.61 -21.12
C ASP A 35 -6.70 -14.21 -21.32
N SER A 36 -6.70 -13.39 -20.28
CA SER A 36 -5.81 -12.24 -20.23
C SER A 36 -4.47 -12.77 -19.78
N THR A 37 -3.76 -13.44 -20.68
CA THR A 37 -2.31 -13.49 -20.57
C THR A 37 -1.81 -12.07 -20.85
N ALA A 38 -1.96 -11.20 -19.85
CA ALA A 38 -1.15 -9.99 -19.84
C ALA A 38 0.29 -10.47 -20.05
N ASP A 39 1.02 -9.82 -20.94
CA ASP A 39 2.44 -10.09 -21.18
C ASP A 39 3.20 -9.69 -19.91
N ALA A 40 3.18 -10.60 -18.94
CA ALA A 40 3.65 -10.46 -17.58
C ALA A 40 4.93 -11.27 -17.43
N ARG A 41 5.94 -10.65 -16.83
CA ARG A 41 7.24 -11.25 -16.58
C ARG A 41 7.78 -10.80 -15.24
N PHE A 42 8.46 -11.71 -14.55
CA PHE A 42 9.20 -11.34 -13.35
C PHE A 42 10.35 -10.39 -13.73
N VAL A 43 10.43 -9.27 -13.03
CA VAL A 43 11.62 -8.42 -13.01
C VAL A 43 12.62 -9.02 -12.02
N THR A 44 12.12 -9.46 -10.86
CA THR A 44 12.90 -10.21 -9.89
C THR A 44 11.98 -11.00 -8.95
N HIS A 45 12.47 -12.14 -8.49
CA HIS A 45 12.03 -12.79 -7.27
C HIS A 45 12.82 -12.21 -6.10
N LEU A 46 12.19 -12.06 -4.94
CA LEU A 46 12.78 -11.46 -3.76
C LEU A 46 12.93 -12.49 -2.65
N ASP A 47 13.90 -12.27 -1.77
CA ASP A 47 14.22 -13.22 -0.72
C ASP A 47 13.30 -13.04 0.49
N MET A 48 12.36 -13.98 0.63
CA MET A 48 11.44 -14.04 1.76
C MET A 48 12.18 -14.22 3.10
N ALA A 49 13.24 -15.03 3.15
CA ALA A 49 14.01 -15.23 4.39
C ALA A 49 14.79 -13.97 4.80
N ALA A 50 15.21 -13.15 3.83
CA ALA A 50 15.82 -11.85 4.08
C ALA A 50 14.79 -10.72 4.37
N GLY A 51 13.49 -11.04 4.42
CA GLY A 51 12.42 -10.08 4.69
C GLY A 51 12.16 -9.10 3.54
N GLN A 52 12.52 -9.44 2.31
CA GLN A 52 12.33 -8.61 1.12
C GLN A 52 10.87 -8.66 0.64
N ARG A 53 9.95 -8.14 1.44
CA ARG A 53 8.52 -8.00 1.13
C ARG A 53 8.20 -6.58 0.68
N PRO A 54 8.10 -6.30 -0.63
CA PRO A 54 7.93 -4.93 -1.12
C PRO A 54 6.52 -4.41 -0.81
N GLU A 55 6.45 -3.26 -0.16
CA GLU A 55 5.19 -2.57 0.16
C GLU A 55 4.87 -1.52 -0.88
N ASN A 56 5.82 -0.65 -1.18
CA ASN A 56 5.62 0.43 -2.13
C ASN A 56 6.76 0.51 -3.15
N ILE A 57 6.45 1.00 -4.36
CA ILE A 57 7.37 1.05 -5.49
C ILE A 57 7.34 2.42 -6.17
N THR A 58 8.52 2.93 -6.52
CA THR A 58 8.67 4.09 -7.39
C THR A 58 9.73 3.84 -8.46
N LEU A 59 9.63 4.52 -9.59
CA LEU A 59 10.40 4.23 -10.79
C LEU A 59 11.58 5.19 -10.95
N GLU A 60 12.73 4.68 -11.34
CA GLU A 60 13.86 5.51 -11.78
C GLU A 60 13.82 5.78 -13.29
N SER A 61 14.46 6.86 -13.76
CA SER A 61 14.61 7.10 -15.20
C SER A 61 15.44 6.04 -15.93
N GLY A 62 16.42 5.44 -15.25
CA GLY A 62 17.35 4.43 -15.80
C GLY A 62 16.81 3.00 -15.85
N GLY A 63 15.51 2.79 -15.57
CA GLY A 63 14.88 1.47 -15.64
C GLY A 63 14.84 0.71 -14.32
N ALA A 64 15.66 1.10 -13.34
CA ALA A 64 15.60 0.58 -11.98
C ALA A 64 14.29 1.00 -11.27
N VAL A 65 14.01 0.34 -10.15
CA VAL A 65 12.90 0.69 -9.25
C VAL A 65 13.41 0.79 -7.83
N ASP A 66 12.85 1.73 -7.06
CA ASP A 66 13.10 1.88 -5.64
C ASP A 66 11.89 1.36 -4.88
N VAL A 67 12.13 0.57 -3.83
CA VAL A 67 11.10 -0.08 -3.03
C VAL A 67 11.32 0.10 -1.53
N THR A 68 10.23 0.08 -0.79
CA THR A 68 10.23 -0.13 0.66
C THR A 68 9.93 -1.59 0.95
N PHE A 69 10.71 -2.22 1.82
CA PHE A 69 10.39 -3.53 2.36
C PHE A 69 9.70 -3.36 3.72
N ALA A 70 8.44 -3.81 3.80
CA ALA A 70 7.53 -3.48 4.90
C ALA A 70 8.14 -3.69 6.28
N TYR A 71 8.55 -4.92 6.57
CA TYR A 71 8.89 -5.34 7.94
C TYR A 71 10.38 -5.44 8.23
N SER A 72 11.24 -5.31 7.21
CA SER A 72 12.70 -5.38 7.37
C SER A 72 13.35 -4.02 7.67
N ARG A 73 12.55 -2.93 7.67
CA ARG A 73 13.01 -1.54 7.83
C ARG A 73 13.96 -1.10 6.72
N GLN A 74 13.90 -1.74 5.55
CA GLN A 74 14.83 -1.47 4.46
C GLN A 74 14.18 -0.70 3.32
N VAL A 75 14.93 0.25 2.79
CA VAL A 75 14.69 0.85 1.46
C VAL A 75 15.73 0.27 0.52
N ALA A 76 15.30 -0.22 -0.64
CA ALA A 76 16.15 -0.90 -1.60
C ALA A 76 15.95 -0.37 -3.01
N ARG A 77 17.00 -0.48 -3.82
CA ARG A 77 16.95 -0.28 -5.27
C ARG A 77 17.06 -1.63 -5.95
N ILE A 78 16.18 -1.91 -6.89
CA ILE A 78 16.24 -3.10 -7.74
C ILE A 78 16.67 -2.64 -9.15
N SER A 79 17.83 -3.10 -9.60
CA SER A 79 18.35 -2.76 -10.92
C SER A 79 17.56 -3.46 -12.04
N PRO A 80 17.68 -3.00 -13.31
CA PRO A 80 16.98 -3.63 -14.43
C PRO A 80 17.29 -5.11 -14.65
N ASP A 81 18.42 -5.60 -14.15
CA ASP A 81 18.83 -7.01 -14.16
C ASP A 81 18.27 -7.81 -12.95
N GLY A 82 17.41 -7.20 -12.15
CA GLY A 82 16.73 -7.82 -11.01
C GLY A 82 17.48 -7.78 -9.68
N ARG A 83 18.71 -7.24 -9.62
CA ARG A 83 19.48 -7.27 -8.37
C ARG A 83 18.99 -6.24 -7.36
N ALA A 84 18.59 -6.70 -6.18
CA ALA A 84 18.25 -5.84 -5.05
C ALA A 84 19.52 -5.35 -4.33
N ARG A 85 19.61 -4.04 -4.10
CA ARG A 85 20.64 -3.38 -3.31
C ARG A 85 19.99 -2.52 -2.22
N ILE A 86 20.28 -2.83 -0.97
CA ILE A 86 19.81 -2.04 0.17
C ILE A 86 20.46 -0.65 0.11
N LEU A 87 19.63 0.39 0.15
CA LEU A 87 20.05 1.79 0.21
C LEU A 87 20.16 2.28 1.65
N ALA A 88 19.23 1.83 2.51
CA ALA A 88 19.20 2.18 3.90
C ALA A 88 18.45 1.11 4.71
N THR A 89 18.87 0.93 5.96
CA THR A 89 18.09 0.25 7.00
C THR A 89 17.75 1.26 8.09
N LEU A 90 16.47 1.45 8.37
CA LEU A 90 15.99 2.46 9.31
C LEU A 90 16.21 2.01 10.76
N PRO A 91 16.33 2.95 11.72
CA PRO A 91 16.56 2.62 13.11
C PRO A 91 15.51 1.67 13.68
N GLU A 92 15.95 0.78 14.57
CA GLU A 92 15.05 -0.06 15.34
C GLU A 92 14.27 0.80 16.34
N PRO A 93 12.96 0.58 16.52
CA PRO A 93 12.20 1.31 17.52
C PRO A 93 12.64 0.96 18.95
N PRO A 94 12.34 1.84 19.92
CA PRO A 94 12.55 1.52 21.32
C PRO A 94 11.73 0.29 21.73
N ALA A 95 12.27 -0.48 22.68
CA ALA A 95 11.59 -1.65 23.21
C ALA A 95 10.17 -1.31 23.71
N GLY A 96 9.20 -2.16 23.37
CA GLY A 96 7.80 -1.96 23.73
C GLY A 96 7.02 -1.01 22.82
N ALA A 97 7.64 -0.42 21.79
CA ALA A 97 6.90 0.29 20.76
C ALA A 97 6.08 -0.70 19.92
N THR A 98 4.79 -0.39 19.74
CA THR A 98 3.85 -1.23 18.98
C THR A 98 3.26 -0.40 17.86
N THR A 99 3.56 -0.76 16.62
CA THR A 99 2.95 -0.12 15.45
C THR A 99 1.45 -0.43 15.44
N PRO A 100 0.57 0.60 15.37
CA PRO A 100 -0.88 0.38 15.28
C PRO A 100 -1.26 -0.56 14.13
N ALA A 101 -2.24 -1.44 14.38
CA ALA A 101 -2.72 -2.50 13.48
C ALA A 101 -1.71 -3.61 13.09
N LEU A 102 -0.42 -3.31 12.96
CA LEU A 102 0.59 -4.25 12.43
C LEU A 102 1.54 -4.84 13.49
N SER A 103 1.60 -4.23 14.68
CA SER A 103 2.47 -4.60 15.82
C SER A 103 3.99 -4.60 15.56
N SER A 104 4.44 -4.48 14.32
CA SER A 104 5.85 -4.45 13.90
C SER A 104 6.18 -3.16 13.15
N PRO A 105 7.43 -2.68 13.14
CA PRO A 105 7.85 -1.54 12.33
C PRO A 105 7.51 -1.76 10.86
N PHE A 106 7.01 -0.71 10.23
CA PHE A 106 6.45 -0.80 8.89
C PHE A 106 6.94 0.37 8.03
N LEU A 107 7.53 0.05 6.87
CA LEU A 107 7.81 1.03 5.83
C LEU A 107 6.69 1.01 4.79
N GLY A 108 6.05 2.17 4.60
CA GLY A 108 4.97 2.37 3.64
C GLY A 108 5.44 3.00 2.34
N GLY A 109 4.64 3.92 1.83
CA GLY A 109 4.79 4.68 0.60
C GLY A 109 6.17 5.28 0.39
N ILE A 110 6.62 5.23 -0.88
CA ILE A 110 7.88 5.80 -1.34
C ILE A 110 7.65 6.71 -2.54
N ALA A 111 8.35 7.85 -2.58
CA ALA A 111 8.35 8.77 -3.69
C ALA A 111 9.78 9.22 -4.00
N ARG A 112 10.06 9.48 -5.27
CA ARG A 112 11.38 9.89 -5.76
C ARG A 112 11.30 11.26 -6.42
N ALA A 113 12.19 12.16 -6.01
CA ALA A 113 12.37 13.46 -6.64
C ALA A 113 13.24 13.39 -7.89
N HIS A 114 13.19 14.43 -8.71
CA HIS A 114 13.94 14.49 -9.95
C HIS A 114 15.47 14.39 -9.71
N ASP A 115 15.96 14.94 -8.59
CA ASP A 115 17.37 14.87 -8.17
C ASP A 115 17.79 13.49 -7.62
N GLY A 116 16.86 12.54 -7.53
CA GLY A 116 17.08 11.20 -7.00
C GLY A 116 16.93 11.07 -5.48
N THR A 117 16.52 12.13 -4.78
CA THR A 117 16.14 12.04 -3.37
C THR A 117 14.91 11.17 -3.21
N LEU A 118 14.98 10.22 -2.27
CA LEU A 118 13.86 9.38 -1.88
C LEU A 118 13.19 9.94 -0.63
N TYR A 119 11.86 9.90 -0.64
CA TYR A 119 10.99 10.20 0.48
C TYR A 119 10.16 8.97 0.80
N PHE A 120 10.07 8.59 2.06
CA PHE A 120 9.34 7.38 2.44
C PHE A 120 8.79 7.47 3.85
N LEU A 121 7.74 6.70 4.11
CA LEU A 121 7.04 6.68 5.39
C LEU A 121 7.54 5.52 6.25
N TYR A 122 7.75 5.80 7.54
CA TYR A 122 8.12 4.80 8.53
C TYR A 122 7.16 4.90 9.71
N ALA A 123 6.46 3.82 10.01
CA ALA A 123 5.55 3.68 11.14
C ALA A 123 6.17 2.72 12.16
N THR A 124 6.23 3.15 13.42
CA THR A 124 6.93 2.38 14.46
C THR A 124 6.18 2.28 15.79
N GLY A 125 5.04 2.96 15.93
CA GLY A 125 4.41 3.14 17.23
C GLY A 125 5.17 4.08 18.18
N SER A 126 6.19 4.81 17.70
CA SER A 126 7.00 5.71 18.53
C SER A 126 7.03 7.14 17.99
N ASN A 127 6.94 8.13 18.88
CA ASN A 127 6.94 9.56 18.50
C ASN A 127 8.29 10.02 17.90
N ASN A 128 9.36 9.26 18.14
CA ASN A 128 10.71 9.62 17.70
C ASN A 128 11.05 9.09 16.30
N LEU A 129 10.38 8.03 15.84
CA LEU A 129 10.69 7.42 14.55
C LEU A 129 9.52 7.44 13.57
N THR A 130 8.26 7.42 14.04
CA THR A 130 7.10 7.52 13.14
C THR A 130 7.13 8.85 12.39
N GLY A 131 7.07 8.81 11.07
CA GLY A 131 7.18 10.02 10.26
C GLY A 131 7.58 9.83 8.81
N LEU A 132 7.78 10.98 8.16
CA LEU A 132 8.35 11.08 6.82
C LEU A 132 9.88 11.17 6.91
N TRP A 133 10.54 10.31 6.16
CA TRP A 133 11.98 10.23 6.05
C TRP A 133 12.44 10.63 4.65
N ARG A 134 13.66 11.18 4.58
CA ARG A 134 14.34 11.59 3.36
C ARG A 134 15.69 10.91 3.26
N LEU A 135 16.03 10.40 2.07
CA LEU A 135 17.33 9.85 1.73
C LEU A 135 17.83 10.50 0.44
N CYS A 136 18.81 11.39 0.57
CA CYS A 136 19.52 11.93 -0.58
C CYS A 136 20.47 10.87 -1.17
N PRO A 137 20.76 10.91 -2.49
CA PRO A 137 21.71 9.98 -3.11
C PRO A 137 23.06 9.95 -2.38
N GLY A 138 23.52 8.76 -1.99
CA GLY A 138 24.78 8.56 -1.26
C GLY A 138 24.79 9.06 0.19
N GLY A 139 23.67 9.60 0.68
CA GLY A 139 23.54 10.09 2.05
C GLY A 139 23.00 9.06 3.03
N THR A 140 22.67 9.51 4.24
CA THR A 140 21.99 8.73 5.28
C THR A 140 20.53 9.15 5.40
N PRO A 141 19.60 8.24 5.72
CA PRO A 141 18.20 8.58 5.90
C PRO A 141 18.02 9.52 7.09
N ARG A 142 17.14 10.52 6.96
CA ARG A 142 16.80 11.48 8.03
C ARG A 142 15.30 11.67 8.13
N ARG A 143 14.76 11.64 9.34
CA ARG A 143 13.37 12.03 9.58
C ARG A 143 13.24 13.53 9.40
N ILE A 144 12.38 13.95 8.49
CA ILE A 144 12.16 15.38 8.18
C ILE A 144 10.82 15.89 8.72
N ALA A 145 9.87 14.99 8.99
CA ALA A 145 8.62 15.34 9.64
C ALA A 145 8.16 14.23 10.59
N ALA A 146 7.75 14.60 11.80
CA ALA A 146 7.19 13.67 12.77
C ALA A 146 5.69 13.47 12.51
N LEU A 147 5.25 12.22 12.38
CA LEU A 147 3.84 11.85 12.34
C LEU A 147 3.45 11.17 13.68
N PRO A 148 2.16 11.16 14.05
CA PRO A 148 1.73 10.61 15.33
C PRO A 148 2.14 9.15 15.52
N ALA A 149 2.64 8.79 16.70
CA ALA A 149 2.94 7.38 17.04
C ALA A 149 1.73 6.45 16.91
N ALA A 150 0.53 6.98 17.18
CA ALA A 150 -0.74 6.25 17.07
C ALA A 150 -1.27 6.13 15.63
N GLY A 151 -0.54 6.66 14.63
CA GLY A 151 -0.89 6.53 13.22
C GLY A 151 -0.16 5.40 12.52
N LEU A 152 -0.69 5.03 11.36
CA LEU A 152 -0.06 4.12 10.40
C LEU A 152 0.04 4.84 9.05
N PRO A 153 1.05 5.71 8.86
CA PRO A 153 1.27 6.32 7.56
C PRO A 153 1.62 5.23 6.52
N ASN A 154 0.75 5.03 5.54
CA ASN A 154 0.92 4.03 4.48
C ASN A 154 1.26 4.70 3.14
N GLY A 155 0.30 5.06 2.28
CA GLY A 155 0.62 5.64 0.98
C GLY A 155 1.28 7.02 1.05
N LEU A 156 2.15 7.32 0.07
CA LEU A 156 2.82 8.62 -0.09
C LEU A 156 2.65 9.14 -1.53
N ALA A 157 2.19 10.39 -1.67
CA ALA A 157 2.14 11.08 -2.93
C ALA A 157 2.97 12.36 -2.87
N PHE A 158 3.59 12.71 -4.00
CA PHE A 158 4.55 13.79 -4.08
C PHE A 158 4.14 14.82 -5.14
N ASP A 159 3.98 16.08 -4.72
CA ASP A 159 3.84 17.24 -5.58
C ASP A 159 5.14 18.04 -5.57
N GLU A 160 6.08 17.66 -6.44
CA GLU A 160 7.36 18.35 -6.55
C GLU A 160 7.18 19.82 -6.96
N THR A 161 6.19 20.12 -7.80
CA THR A 161 5.93 21.48 -8.30
C THR A 161 5.49 22.44 -7.21
N LYS A 162 4.83 21.93 -6.16
CA LYS A 162 4.39 22.70 -4.99
C LYS A 162 5.30 22.51 -3.78
N GLY A 163 6.26 21.60 -3.84
CA GLY A 163 7.10 21.26 -2.69
C GLY A 163 6.30 20.65 -1.55
N LEU A 164 5.32 19.79 -1.86
CA LEU A 164 4.42 19.17 -0.89
C LEU A 164 4.40 17.65 -1.03
N LEU A 165 4.22 16.94 0.08
CA LEU A 165 3.85 15.53 0.10
C LEU A 165 2.50 15.35 0.79
N TYR A 166 1.81 14.29 0.38
CA TYR A 166 0.57 13.84 1.00
C TYR A 166 0.74 12.40 1.47
N ALA A 167 0.45 12.14 2.74
CA ALA A 167 0.55 10.81 3.33
C ALA A 167 -0.82 10.36 3.83
N ALA A 168 -1.29 9.20 3.40
CA ALA A 168 -2.48 8.59 3.97
C ALA A 168 -2.14 7.89 5.29
N ASP A 169 -3.00 8.02 6.27
CA ASP A 169 -2.89 7.36 7.57
C ASP A 169 -4.04 6.38 7.73
N SER A 170 -3.73 5.09 7.64
CA SER A 170 -4.71 4.02 7.56
C SER A 170 -5.44 3.77 8.87
N VAL A 171 -4.82 4.15 10.00
CA VAL A 171 -5.45 4.00 11.32
C VAL A 171 -6.20 5.28 11.70
N LEU A 172 -5.66 6.45 11.41
CA LEU A 172 -6.29 7.72 11.78
C LEU A 172 -7.33 8.23 10.78
N GLY A 173 -7.50 7.57 9.63
CA GLY A 173 -8.44 8.00 8.59
C GLY A 173 -8.18 9.43 8.12
N THR A 174 -6.90 9.75 7.94
CA THR A 174 -6.43 11.12 7.71
C THR A 174 -5.52 11.14 6.49
N VAL A 175 -5.63 12.17 5.66
CA VAL A 175 -4.55 12.55 4.74
C VAL A 175 -3.76 13.69 5.37
N TRP A 176 -2.48 13.47 5.60
CA TRP A 176 -1.53 14.47 6.06
C TRP A 176 -0.96 15.22 4.86
N ARG A 177 -0.73 16.53 5.00
CA ARG A 177 0.06 17.35 4.08
C ARG A 177 1.34 17.79 4.76
N ILE A 178 2.47 17.60 4.10
CA ILE A 178 3.81 17.77 4.68
C ILE A 178 4.67 18.60 3.70
N PRO A 179 5.38 19.65 4.16
CA PRO A 179 6.34 20.37 3.31
C PRO A 179 7.51 19.46 2.91
N LEU A 180 7.97 19.58 1.67
CA LEU A 180 9.10 18.80 1.14
C LEU A 180 10.41 19.02 1.90
N THR A 181 10.58 20.21 2.47
CA THR A 181 11.71 20.57 3.32
C THR A 181 11.65 19.92 4.71
N GLY A 182 10.53 19.28 5.06
CA GLY A 182 10.22 18.83 6.42
C GLY A 182 9.49 19.89 7.24
N GLY A 183 9.25 19.56 8.51
CA GLY A 183 8.51 20.39 9.45
C GLY A 183 7.22 19.72 9.93
N THR A 184 6.30 20.53 10.45
CA THR A 184 5.05 20.06 11.06
C THR A 184 4.04 19.62 10.00
N PRO A 185 3.60 18.34 9.98
CA PRO A 185 2.49 17.89 9.15
C PRO A 185 1.18 18.58 9.55
N THR A 186 0.35 18.88 8.56
CA THR A 186 -1.02 19.36 8.78
C THR A 186 -2.01 18.26 8.44
N ARG A 187 -3.05 18.07 9.27
CA ARG A 187 -4.22 17.25 8.88
C ARG A 187 -4.92 17.98 7.73
N TRP A 188 -4.78 17.45 6.53
CA TRP A 188 -5.25 18.12 5.32
C TRP A 188 -6.67 17.71 4.96
N ALA A 189 -6.98 16.43 5.10
CA ALA A 189 -8.33 15.90 4.99
C ALA A 189 -8.58 14.86 6.08
N THR A 190 -9.76 14.93 6.70
CA THR A 190 -10.27 13.93 7.67
C THR A 190 -11.76 13.80 7.42
N ALA A 191 -12.23 12.58 7.22
CA ALA A 191 -13.65 12.34 6.94
C ALA A 191 -14.00 10.87 7.20
N PRO A 192 -15.29 10.55 7.45
CA PRO A 192 -15.73 9.16 7.59
C PRO A 192 -15.32 8.28 6.41
N GLU A 193 -15.30 8.79 5.18
CA GLU A 193 -14.89 8.09 3.97
C GLU A 193 -13.45 7.58 4.03
N LEU A 194 -12.57 8.28 4.76
CA LEU A 194 -11.17 7.92 4.96
C LEU A 194 -10.96 6.96 6.13
N ALA A 195 -11.92 6.85 7.04
CA ALA A 195 -11.80 6.00 8.22
C ALA A 195 -11.80 4.51 7.88
N ALA A 196 -11.08 3.72 8.69
CA ALA A 196 -11.17 2.27 8.68
C ALA A 196 -12.60 1.80 9.01
N ALA A 197 -12.97 0.62 8.50
CA ALA A 197 -14.21 -0.08 8.84
C ALA A 197 -13.96 -1.40 9.60
N GLY A 198 -12.71 -1.68 9.97
CA GLY A 198 -12.33 -2.78 10.85
C GLY A 198 -10.82 -2.89 11.06
N PHE A 199 -10.05 -2.77 9.98
CA PHE A 199 -8.59 -2.95 9.99
C PHE A 199 -7.88 -1.68 9.51
N LEU A 200 -7.93 -1.36 8.22
CA LEU A 200 -7.20 -0.23 7.61
C LEU A 200 -8.11 0.62 6.72
N GLY A 201 -8.10 1.94 6.95
CA GLY A 201 -8.83 2.93 6.17
C GLY A 201 -8.04 3.46 4.98
N ALA A 202 -7.89 4.79 4.91
CA ALA A 202 -7.11 5.49 3.89
C ALA A 202 -5.72 4.86 3.71
N ASN A 203 -5.39 4.42 2.50
CA ASN A 203 -4.25 3.54 2.27
C ASN A 203 -3.30 4.07 1.18
N GLY A 204 -3.41 3.62 -0.06
CA GLY A 204 -2.74 4.23 -1.20
C GLY A 204 -3.16 5.68 -1.44
N VAL A 205 -2.23 6.51 -1.92
CA VAL A 205 -2.50 7.91 -2.27
C VAL A 205 -1.70 8.31 -3.50
N LYS A 206 -2.34 9.08 -4.39
CA LYS A 206 -1.74 9.63 -5.62
C LYS A 206 -2.24 11.05 -5.88
N ILE A 207 -1.43 11.86 -6.57
CA ILE A 207 -1.89 13.15 -7.10
C ILE A 207 -2.17 12.98 -8.58
N HIS A 208 -3.37 13.38 -8.99
CA HIS A 208 -3.80 13.25 -10.37
C HIS A 208 -4.88 14.29 -10.69
N ASN A 209 -4.71 15.00 -11.82
CA ASN A 209 -5.67 15.99 -12.32
C ASN A 209 -6.15 17.00 -11.27
N GLY A 210 -5.21 17.58 -10.52
CA GLY A 210 -5.49 18.62 -9.52
C GLY A 210 -6.21 18.12 -8.26
N ALA A 211 -6.19 16.81 -8.00
CA ALA A 211 -6.79 16.20 -6.83
C ALA A 211 -5.81 15.22 -6.17
N VAL A 212 -6.00 15.03 -4.86
CA VAL A 212 -5.43 13.90 -4.13
C VAL A 212 -6.43 12.77 -4.18
N TRP A 213 -6.00 11.63 -4.70
CA TRP A 213 -6.79 10.41 -4.78
C TRP A 213 -6.32 9.45 -3.71
N VAL A 214 -7.25 8.74 -3.08
CA VAL A 214 -6.98 7.88 -1.92
C VAL A 214 -7.77 6.59 -2.07
N SER A 215 -7.13 5.44 -1.91
CA SER A 215 -7.83 4.18 -1.72
C SER A 215 -8.21 4.02 -0.24
N ASN A 216 -9.34 3.40 0.05
CA ASN A 216 -9.67 2.93 1.38
C ASN A 216 -9.73 1.40 1.36
N LEU A 217 -8.84 0.74 2.11
CA LEU A 217 -8.67 -0.70 2.07
C LEU A 217 -9.92 -1.44 2.53
N ASP A 218 -10.39 -1.17 3.74
CA ASP A 218 -11.55 -1.85 4.31
C ASP A 218 -12.84 -1.58 3.51
N LYS A 219 -13.01 -0.34 3.06
CA LYS A 219 -14.25 0.08 2.37
C LYS A 219 -14.25 -0.28 0.89
N GLY A 220 -13.09 -0.65 0.34
CA GLY A 220 -12.96 -0.98 -1.07
C GLY A 220 -13.33 0.18 -1.99
N THR A 221 -12.91 1.39 -1.64
CA THR A 221 -13.24 2.59 -2.40
C THR A 221 -12.02 3.29 -2.96
N VAL A 222 -12.21 3.96 -4.09
CA VAL A 222 -11.29 4.99 -4.59
C VAL A 222 -11.97 6.33 -4.41
N LEU A 223 -11.31 7.21 -3.66
CA LEU A 223 -11.78 8.54 -3.32
C LEU A 223 -10.98 9.58 -4.09
N ARG A 224 -11.63 10.67 -4.47
CA ARG A 224 -11.00 11.85 -5.06
C ARG A 224 -11.29 13.06 -4.18
N ILE A 225 -10.24 13.80 -3.85
CA ILE A 225 -10.30 14.99 -3.01
C ILE A 225 -9.69 16.15 -3.82
N PRO A 226 -10.50 17.03 -4.43
CA PRO A 226 -10.00 18.17 -5.18
C PRO A 226 -9.09 19.05 -4.33
N ILE A 227 -7.98 19.53 -4.89
CA ILE A 227 -7.15 20.53 -4.22
C ILE A 227 -7.76 21.90 -4.56
N ALA A 228 -8.33 22.57 -3.56
CA ALA A 228 -8.94 23.89 -3.70
C ALA A 228 -7.89 24.95 -4.07
N ARG A 229 -8.35 26.14 -4.54
CA ARG A 229 -7.49 27.25 -5.01
C ARG A 229 -6.32 27.62 -4.09
N TYR A 230 -6.49 27.48 -2.77
CA TYR A 230 -5.46 27.78 -1.76
C TYR A 230 -4.83 26.54 -1.13
N GLY A 231 -4.91 25.40 -1.81
CA GLY A 231 -4.29 24.15 -1.40
C GLY A 231 -5.06 23.37 -0.32
N GLY A 232 -6.27 23.80 0.07
CA GLY A 232 -7.13 23.07 1.01
C GLY A 232 -7.80 21.85 0.36
N ALA A 233 -8.29 20.91 1.17
CA ALA A 233 -9.08 19.78 0.69
C ALA A 233 -10.49 20.24 0.30
N GLY A 234 -10.92 19.89 -0.92
CA GLY A 234 -12.29 20.00 -1.38
C GLY A 234 -13.18 18.87 -0.85
N PRO A 235 -14.46 18.83 -1.27
CA PRO A 235 -15.37 17.74 -0.91
C PRO A 235 -14.85 16.41 -1.43
N ILE A 236 -14.98 15.36 -0.62
CA ILE A 236 -14.58 14.01 -1.03
C ILE A 236 -15.62 13.43 -1.99
N GLU A 237 -15.15 12.90 -3.11
CA GLU A 237 -15.94 12.21 -4.12
C GLU A 237 -15.59 10.72 -4.13
N THR A 238 -16.56 9.83 -3.96
CA THR A 238 -16.34 8.40 -4.19
C THR A 238 -16.39 8.12 -5.70
N ARG A 239 -15.27 7.63 -6.24
CA ARG A 239 -15.09 7.40 -7.69
C ARG A 239 -15.19 5.94 -8.10
N ALA A 240 -14.91 5.03 -7.18
CA ALA A 240 -15.15 3.60 -7.36
C ALA A 240 -15.48 2.96 -6.00
N THR A 241 -16.20 1.84 -6.06
CA THR A 241 -16.60 1.00 -4.92
C THR A 241 -16.46 -0.47 -5.29
N GLY A 242 -16.52 -1.36 -4.30
CA GLY A 242 -16.49 -2.81 -4.54
C GLY A 242 -15.09 -3.36 -4.80
N LEU A 243 -14.06 -2.62 -4.37
CA LEU A 243 -12.64 -3.00 -4.49
C LEU A 243 -12.06 -3.33 -3.12
N VAL A 244 -12.77 -4.09 -2.29
CA VAL A 244 -12.35 -4.38 -0.90
C VAL A 244 -10.94 -4.97 -0.91
N ASN A 245 -10.09 -4.59 0.05
CA ASN A 245 -8.67 -4.93 0.07
C ASN A 245 -7.82 -4.21 -0.98
N ILE A 246 -8.33 -3.14 -1.61
CA ILE A 246 -7.51 -2.23 -2.42
C ILE A 246 -6.40 -1.62 -1.56
N ASP A 247 -5.17 -1.86 -1.96
CA ASP A 247 -4.00 -1.38 -1.25
C ASP A 247 -3.58 -0.03 -1.82
N ASP A 248 -2.84 -0.06 -2.93
CA ASP A 248 -2.46 1.12 -3.71
C ASP A 248 -2.91 1.01 -5.18
N PHE A 249 -2.72 2.09 -5.94
CA PHE A 249 -3.13 2.19 -7.33
C PHE A 249 -2.23 3.12 -8.13
N ALA A 250 -2.29 3.01 -9.47
CA ALA A 250 -1.62 3.93 -10.38
C ALA A 250 -2.49 4.28 -11.58
N PHE A 251 -2.47 5.55 -11.98
CA PHE A 251 -3.16 6.03 -13.17
C PHE A 251 -2.44 5.59 -14.44
N THR A 252 -3.21 5.08 -15.40
CA THR A 252 -2.72 4.56 -16.69
C THR A 252 -2.40 5.64 -17.71
N GLY A 253 -2.72 6.90 -17.42
CA GLY A 253 -2.51 8.02 -18.34
C GLY A 253 -3.00 9.35 -17.77
N ARG A 254 -3.44 10.25 -18.65
CA ARG A 254 -3.99 11.57 -18.26
C ARG A 254 -5.44 11.54 -17.80
N GLY A 255 -6.19 10.50 -18.16
CA GLY A 255 -7.57 10.32 -17.70
C GLY A 255 -7.63 9.53 -16.40
N ASP A 256 -8.82 9.47 -15.81
CA ASP A 256 -9.06 8.84 -14.51
C ASP A 256 -9.18 7.30 -14.60
N THR A 257 -8.52 6.66 -15.58
CA THR A 257 -8.41 5.20 -15.64
C THR A 257 -7.18 4.78 -14.84
N LEU A 258 -7.36 3.84 -13.91
CA LEU A 258 -6.31 3.37 -13.02
C LEU A 258 -6.23 1.85 -12.96
N LEU A 259 -5.08 1.34 -12.54
CA LEU A 259 -4.90 -0.03 -12.09
C LEU A 259 -4.85 -0.02 -10.56
N ALA A 260 -5.59 -0.92 -9.92
CA ALA A 260 -5.67 -1.07 -8.47
C ALA A 260 -5.10 -2.43 -8.05
N ALA A 261 -4.17 -2.45 -7.09
CA ALA A 261 -3.70 -3.68 -6.45
C ALA A 261 -4.71 -4.09 -5.38
N ILE A 262 -5.30 -5.27 -5.52
CA ILE A 262 -6.24 -5.85 -4.56
C ILE A 262 -5.50 -6.96 -3.80
N ASN A 263 -5.07 -6.62 -2.59
CA ASN A 263 -3.99 -7.35 -1.91
C ASN A 263 -4.40 -8.78 -1.49
N ALA A 264 -5.48 -8.90 -0.72
CA ALA A 264 -5.93 -10.18 -0.18
C ALA A 264 -6.47 -11.11 -1.27
N ASP A 265 -7.07 -10.54 -2.32
CA ASP A 265 -7.67 -11.31 -3.42
C ASP A 265 -6.61 -11.73 -4.46
N ASN A 266 -5.39 -11.19 -4.35
CA ASN A 266 -4.26 -11.48 -5.22
C ASN A 266 -4.51 -11.10 -6.69
N GLU A 267 -5.05 -9.90 -6.89
CA GLU A 267 -5.53 -9.41 -8.19
C GLU A 267 -5.03 -7.98 -8.47
N VAL A 268 -4.97 -7.63 -9.75
CA VAL A 268 -4.95 -6.24 -10.20
C VAL A 268 -6.17 -5.97 -11.07
N ALA A 269 -6.93 -4.94 -10.71
CA ALA A 269 -8.13 -4.52 -11.44
C ALA A 269 -7.89 -3.24 -12.25
N LEU A 270 -8.35 -3.21 -13.50
CA LEU A 270 -8.47 -2.00 -14.31
C LEU A 270 -9.79 -1.30 -13.98
N VAL A 271 -9.71 -0.11 -13.39
CA VAL A 271 -10.86 0.70 -13.00
C VAL A 271 -11.03 1.85 -13.99
N ARG A 272 -12.22 1.94 -14.59
CA ARG A 272 -12.61 2.99 -15.54
C ARG A 272 -13.08 4.25 -14.81
N PRO A 273 -13.14 5.42 -15.48
CA PRO A 273 -13.59 6.68 -14.86
C PRO A 273 -15.02 6.66 -14.30
N SER A 274 -15.85 5.72 -14.80
CA SER A 274 -17.20 5.42 -14.33
C SER A 274 -17.24 4.64 -13.00
N GLY A 275 -16.10 4.14 -12.53
CA GLY A 275 -15.99 3.27 -11.35
C GLY A 275 -16.15 1.77 -11.64
N SER A 276 -16.58 1.40 -12.86
CA SER A 276 -16.62 -0.01 -13.29
C SER A 276 -15.21 -0.57 -13.42
N HIS A 277 -15.02 -1.83 -13.05
CA HIS A 277 -13.71 -2.45 -13.05
C HIS A 277 -13.74 -3.89 -13.58
N THR A 278 -12.57 -4.35 -14.03
CA THR A 278 -12.35 -5.73 -14.50
C THR A 278 -10.98 -6.16 -14.02
N VAL A 279 -10.87 -7.39 -13.53
CA VAL A 279 -9.59 -7.99 -13.16
C VAL A 279 -8.77 -8.24 -14.43
N VAL A 280 -7.51 -7.81 -14.42
CA VAL A 280 -6.60 -7.90 -15.57
C VAL A 280 -5.31 -8.66 -15.28
N LEU A 281 -5.02 -8.92 -14.01
CA LEU A 281 -3.96 -9.82 -13.55
C LEU A 281 -4.46 -10.56 -12.31
N THR A 282 -4.02 -11.79 -12.16
CA THR A 282 -4.33 -12.67 -11.02
C THR A 282 -3.06 -13.36 -10.51
N GLY A 283 -3.20 -14.20 -9.49
CA GLY A 283 -2.11 -15.10 -9.06
C GLY A 283 -1.59 -16.03 -10.17
N VAL A 284 -2.39 -16.35 -11.20
CA VAL A 284 -1.93 -17.16 -12.35
C VAL A 284 -0.83 -16.44 -13.14
N ASP A 285 -0.85 -15.11 -13.15
CA ASP A 285 0.15 -14.27 -13.83
C ASP A 285 1.43 -14.06 -12.98
N GLY A 286 1.49 -14.65 -11.78
CA GLY A 286 2.62 -14.54 -10.86
C GLY A 286 2.46 -13.51 -9.74
N LEU A 287 1.26 -12.93 -9.57
CA LEU A 287 0.99 -12.07 -8.43
C LEU A 287 1.05 -12.84 -7.11
N GLU A 288 1.66 -12.23 -6.10
CA GLU A 288 1.80 -12.76 -4.74
C GLU A 288 1.44 -11.67 -3.72
N ASN A 289 0.14 -11.45 -3.49
CA ASN A 289 -0.47 -10.35 -2.74
C ASN A 289 0.10 -8.98 -3.15
N PRO A 290 -0.39 -8.39 -4.26
CA PRO A 290 0.11 -7.11 -4.76
C PRO A 290 -0.18 -6.00 -3.76
N THR A 291 0.82 -5.20 -3.44
CA THR A 291 0.76 -4.11 -2.46
C THR A 291 0.70 -2.75 -3.13
N SER A 292 1.42 -2.60 -4.25
CA SER A 292 1.45 -1.36 -5.01
C SER A 292 1.88 -1.57 -6.44
N LEU A 293 1.73 -0.51 -7.25
CA LEU A 293 2.19 -0.51 -8.62
C LEU A 293 2.58 0.89 -9.09
N ALA A 294 3.45 0.93 -10.10
CA ALA A 294 3.83 2.14 -10.81
C ALA A 294 3.87 1.89 -12.33
N ILE A 295 3.62 2.94 -13.12
CA ILE A 295 3.44 2.81 -14.58
C ILE A 295 4.51 3.62 -15.32
N ARG A 296 5.13 3.01 -16.33
CA ARG A 296 6.00 3.68 -17.31
C ARG A 296 5.57 3.29 -18.72
N GLY A 297 5.08 4.27 -19.48
CA GLY A 297 4.49 4.00 -20.80
C GLY A 297 3.34 3.01 -20.66
N ASN A 298 3.43 1.89 -21.39
CA ASN A 298 2.41 0.84 -21.37
C ASN A 298 2.81 -0.35 -20.50
N THR A 299 3.66 -0.14 -19.49
CA THR A 299 4.10 -1.21 -18.57
C THR A 299 3.78 -0.82 -17.14
N ALA A 300 3.05 -1.68 -16.45
CA ALA A 300 2.89 -1.66 -15.00
C ALA A 300 4.02 -2.47 -14.36
N TYR A 301 4.59 -1.93 -13.29
CA TYR A 301 5.51 -2.62 -12.39
C TYR A 301 4.77 -2.80 -11.07
N ILE A 302 4.55 -4.04 -10.66
CA ILE A 302 3.73 -4.43 -9.52
C ILE A 302 4.65 -4.97 -8.44
N ALA A 303 4.54 -4.42 -7.24
CA ALA A 303 5.16 -4.98 -6.05
C ALA A 303 4.23 -6.01 -5.42
N SER A 304 4.75 -7.21 -5.17
CA SER A 304 4.03 -8.32 -4.54
C SER A 304 4.72 -8.69 -3.23
N GLY A 305 4.03 -8.45 -2.11
CA GLY A 305 4.58 -8.59 -0.76
C GLY A 305 4.53 -10.01 -0.18
N ALA A 306 3.76 -10.92 -0.80
CA ALA A 306 3.51 -12.28 -0.35
C ALA A 306 3.07 -12.38 1.12
N TYR A 307 2.21 -11.46 1.58
CA TYR A 307 1.82 -11.35 2.99
C TYR A 307 1.02 -12.55 3.50
N PHE A 308 0.14 -13.10 2.67
CA PHE A 308 -0.72 -14.21 3.02
C PHE A 308 -0.20 -15.52 2.43
N THR A 309 0.38 -15.47 1.23
CA THR A 309 0.92 -16.64 0.56
C THR A 309 2.24 -17.12 1.15
N ASN A 310 3.06 -16.21 1.69
CA ASN A 310 4.37 -16.49 2.28
C ASN A 310 5.32 -17.29 1.35
N ASN A 311 5.19 -17.12 0.04
CA ASN A 311 5.87 -17.92 -0.96
C ASN A 311 6.94 -17.13 -1.72
N ASP A 312 6.54 -16.31 -2.69
CA ASP A 312 7.45 -15.64 -3.62
C ASP A 312 7.17 -14.13 -3.69
N PRO A 313 7.67 -13.31 -2.73
CA PRO A 313 7.60 -11.87 -2.90
C PRO A 313 8.38 -11.49 -4.17
N ASN A 314 7.82 -10.63 -5.01
CA ASN A 314 8.38 -10.38 -6.32
C ASN A 314 8.07 -8.97 -6.83
N ILE A 315 8.75 -8.58 -7.92
CA ILE A 315 8.33 -7.47 -8.76
C ILE A 315 7.94 -8.04 -10.13
N LEU A 316 6.68 -7.85 -10.52
CA LEU A 316 6.15 -8.24 -11.82
C LEU A 316 6.12 -7.02 -12.76
N ALA A 317 6.48 -7.21 -14.02
CA ALA A 317 6.23 -6.23 -15.07
C ALA A 317 5.19 -6.78 -16.03
N ALA A 318 4.09 -6.05 -16.23
CA ALA A 318 2.99 -6.45 -17.10
C ALA A 318 2.66 -5.36 -18.12
N ARG A 319 2.40 -5.75 -19.36
CA ARG A 319 1.93 -4.80 -20.38
C ARG A 319 0.48 -4.41 -20.11
N ILE A 320 0.21 -3.10 -20.11
CA ILE A 320 -1.12 -2.52 -20.01
C ILE A 320 -1.67 -2.40 -21.44
N THR A 321 -2.70 -3.16 -21.77
CA THR A 321 -3.47 -2.93 -22.99
C THR A 321 -4.42 -1.75 -22.72
N SER A 322 -4.20 -0.65 -23.43
CA SER A 322 -5.15 0.46 -23.42
C SER A 322 -6.43 -0.06 -24.07
N GLY A 323 -7.40 -0.51 -23.28
CA GLY A 323 -8.73 -0.81 -23.79
C GLY A 323 -9.33 0.49 -24.31
N SER A 324 -9.31 0.63 -25.64
CA SER A 324 -9.92 1.72 -26.41
C SER A 324 -11.34 2.05 -25.97
#